data_AF-A0A8T3ZI46-F1
#
_entry.id   AF-A0A8T3ZI46-F1
#
_cell.length_a   1.000
_cell.length_b   1.000
_cell.length_c   1.000
_cell.angle_alpha   90.00
_cell.angle_beta   90.00
_cell.angle_gamma   90.00
#
_symmetry.space_group_name_H-M   'P 1'
#
loop_
_entity.id
_entity.type
_entity.pdbx_description
1 polymer ?
#
loop_
_entity_poly.entity_id
_entity_poly.type
_entity_poly.pdbx_seq_one_letter_code
_entity_poly.pdbx_strand_id
1 'polypeptide(L)'
;MPLTPLHPGVSLPFFIAFRRRLEIIPLVIGSMVSDLEILFMMPFTGWDIRFRGPMHSLIGAVSIDSAVALFISFAIFPFIGRWVKARYGKLRYHIFAGKDVTEAPKSFGAAAFSASLGALTHVLWDAWSHPYNPLLWPWDNVPGLNFAPPGDPFFVMLFSQLLTAMMLALLLEMYWRL
;
A
#
# COMPACT_ATOMS: atom_id res chain seq x y z
N MET A 1 0.21 4.18 -10.73
CA MET A 1 1.07 5.39 -10.68
C MET A 1 2.21 5.10 -9.72
N PRO A 2 3.45 5.60 -9.92
CA PRO A 2 4.54 5.27 -9.00
C PRO A 2 4.33 5.88 -7.61
N LEU A 3 4.47 5.04 -6.59
CA LEU A 3 4.47 5.29 -5.16
C LEU A 3 3.31 6.19 -4.73
N THR A 4 2.08 5.72 -4.92
CA THR A 4 0.91 6.56 -4.66
C THR A 4 0.55 6.51 -3.17
N PRO A 5 0.72 7.61 -2.41
CA PRO A 5 0.43 7.65 -0.97
C PRO A 5 -1.09 7.58 -0.66
N LEU A 6 -1.92 7.39 -1.67
CA LEU A 6 -3.38 7.32 -1.58
C LEU A 6 -3.91 5.90 -1.37
N HIS A 7 -3.15 4.86 -1.78
CA HIS A 7 -3.53 3.45 -1.59
C HIS A 7 -3.83 3.04 -0.14
N PRO A 8 -3.20 3.64 0.90
CA PRO A 8 -3.64 3.46 2.29
C PRO A 8 -5.13 3.78 2.53
N GLY A 9 -5.76 4.62 1.70
CA GLY A 9 -7.22 4.85 1.74
C GLY A 9 -8.05 3.57 1.61
N VAL A 10 -7.56 2.57 0.88
CA VAL A 10 -8.22 1.25 0.73
C VAL A 10 -7.85 0.29 1.87
N SER A 11 -6.61 0.34 2.36
CA SER A 11 -6.13 -0.60 3.37
C SER A 11 -6.51 -0.20 4.81
N LEU A 12 -6.54 1.10 5.13
CA LEU A 12 -6.85 1.60 6.47
C LEU A 12 -8.24 1.23 7.02
N PRO A 13 -9.33 1.14 6.22
CA PRO A 13 -10.60 0.60 6.70
C PRO A 13 -10.47 -0.77 7.38
N PHE A 14 -9.63 -1.67 6.84
CA PHE A 14 -9.35 -2.96 7.46
C PHE A 14 -8.64 -2.81 8.80
N PHE A 15 -7.68 -1.89 8.90
CA PHE A 15 -7.04 -1.56 10.17
C PHE A 15 -8.05 -1.07 11.20
N ILE A 16 -8.95 -0.16 10.83
CA ILE A 16 -9.98 0.35 11.75
C ILE A 16 -10.88 -0.80 12.23
N ALA A 17 -11.33 -1.66 11.33
CA ALA A 17 -12.17 -2.82 11.66
C ALA A 17 -11.45 -3.84 12.57
N PHE A 18 -10.15 -4.05 12.39
CA PHE A 18 -9.39 -5.11 13.06
C PHE A 18 -8.17 -4.59 13.84
N ARG A 19 -8.25 -3.38 14.41
CA ARG A 19 -7.15 -2.63 15.07
C ARG A 19 -6.36 -3.38 16.14
N ARG A 20 -6.97 -4.39 16.77
CA ARG A 20 -6.33 -5.25 17.79
C ARG A 20 -5.50 -6.39 17.19
N ARG A 21 -5.74 -6.75 15.93
CA ARG A 21 -5.13 -7.88 15.24
C ARG A 21 -4.16 -7.45 14.13
N LEU A 22 -4.31 -6.23 13.63
CA LEU A 22 -3.49 -5.67 12.56
C LEU A 22 -2.46 -4.67 13.09
N GLU A 23 -1.33 -4.59 12.41
CA GLU A 23 -0.27 -3.61 12.63
C GLU A 23 -0.28 -2.58 11.50
N ILE A 24 -0.36 -1.30 11.86
CA ILE A 24 -0.64 -0.24 10.90
C ILE A 24 0.50 -0.01 9.91
N ILE A 25 1.75 0.03 10.39
CA ILE A 25 2.91 0.32 9.55
C ILE A 25 3.07 -0.70 8.43
N PRO A 26 3.15 -2.02 8.70
CA PRO A 26 3.24 -3.00 7.63
C PRO A 26 2.03 -2.99 6.70
N LEU A 27 0.82 -2.69 7.19
CA LEU A 27 -0.37 -2.55 6.33
C LEU A 27 -0.25 -1.37 5.35
N VAL A 28 0.20 -0.21 5.83
CA VAL A 28 0.36 1.01 5.04
C VAL A 28 1.52 0.87 4.06
N ILE A 29 2.66 0.35 4.51
CA ILE A 29 3.81 0.12 3.62
C ILE A 29 3.47 -0.95 2.59
N GLY A 30 2.81 -2.04 3.00
CA GLY A 30 2.36 -3.09 2.10
C GLY A 30 1.46 -2.54 1.00
N SER A 31 0.55 -1.60 1.30
CA SER A 31 -0.32 -1.00 0.27
C SER A 31 0.37 -0.02 -0.67
N MET A 32 1.67 0.22 -0.52
CA MET A 32 2.44 1.14 -1.35
C MET A 32 3.63 0.47 -2.05
N VAL A 33 4.09 -0.68 -1.55
CA VAL A 33 5.38 -1.26 -1.94
C VAL A 33 5.38 -1.81 -3.35
N SER A 34 4.24 -2.27 -3.87
CA SER A 34 4.14 -2.81 -5.24
C SER A 34 4.59 -1.79 -6.28
N ASP A 35 4.29 -0.51 -6.05
CA ASP A 35 4.69 0.58 -6.94
C ASP A 35 6.21 0.80 -7.02
N LEU A 36 7.03 0.24 -6.11
CA LEU A 36 8.49 0.32 -6.21
C LEU A 36 8.98 -0.31 -7.51
N GLU A 37 8.32 -1.37 -7.97
CA GLU A 37 8.60 -1.99 -9.27
C GLU A 37 8.50 -0.99 -10.42
N ILE A 38 7.48 -0.13 -10.40
CA ILE A 38 7.27 0.90 -11.43
C ILE A 38 8.45 1.87 -11.44
N LEU A 39 8.91 2.30 -10.27
CA LEU A 39 10.06 3.20 -10.15
C LEU A 39 11.34 2.59 -10.75
N PHE A 40 11.54 1.28 -10.59
CA PHE A 40 12.72 0.59 -11.13
C PHE A 40 12.57 0.23 -12.61
N MET A 41 11.37 -0.13 -13.08
CA MET A 41 11.15 -0.61 -14.45
C MET A 41 10.96 0.54 -15.45
N MET A 42 10.33 1.65 -15.04
CA MET A 42 10.01 2.78 -15.92
C MET A 42 11.21 3.32 -16.72
N PRO A 43 12.44 3.44 -16.17
CA PRO A 43 13.61 3.87 -16.95
C PRO A 43 13.98 2.91 -18.10
N PHE A 44 13.63 1.63 -18.00
CA PHE A 44 13.98 0.59 -18.98
C PHE A 44 12.86 0.32 -19.98
N THR A 45 11.60 0.44 -19.56
CA THR A 45 10.42 0.14 -20.39
C THR A 45 9.78 1.40 -20.98
N GLY A 46 10.19 2.59 -20.55
CA GLY A 46 9.53 3.84 -20.89
C GLY A 46 8.10 3.92 -20.35
N TRP A 47 7.22 4.56 -21.11
CA TRP A 47 5.79 4.73 -20.77
C TRP A 47 4.90 3.56 -21.23
N ASP A 48 5.48 2.39 -21.53
CA ASP A 48 4.70 1.19 -21.86
C ASP A 48 3.91 0.73 -20.61
N ILE A 49 2.62 0.46 -20.78
CA ILE A 49 1.71 -0.06 -19.74
C ILE A 49 2.22 -1.35 -19.06
N ARG A 50 3.22 -2.04 -19.64
CA ARG A 50 3.83 -3.27 -19.13
C ARG A 50 4.97 -3.08 -18.13
N PHE A 51 5.15 -1.91 -17.53
CA PHE A 51 6.12 -1.71 -16.42
C PHE A 51 5.74 -2.46 -15.12
N ARG A 52 4.60 -3.14 -15.09
CA ARG A 52 4.14 -3.98 -13.97
C ARG A 52 4.49 -5.43 -14.23
N GLY A 53 5.04 -6.09 -13.23
CA GLY A 53 5.47 -7.49 -13.27
C GLY A 53 5.18 -8.20 -11.96
N PRO A 54 6.15 -8.92 -11.37
CA PRO A 54 5.93 -9.74 -10.18
C PRO A 54 5.29 -9.00 -9.01
N MET A 55 5.66 -7.75 -8.70
CA MET A 55 5.15 -7.04 -7.52
C MET A 55 3.66 -6.66 -7.66
N HIS A 56 3.13 -6.64 -8.88
CA HIS A 56 1.70 -6.40 -9.14
C HIS A 56 0.88 -7.69 -9.33
N SER A 57 1.40 -8.81 -8.84
CA SER A 57 0.73 -10.12 -8.87
C SER A 57 0.27 -10.55 -7.48
N LEU A 58 -0.70 -11.47 -7.41
CA LEU A 58 -1.15 -12.00 -6.12
C LEU A 58 -0.03 -12.73 -5.38
N ILE A 59 0.81 -13.46 -6.10
CA ILE A 59 1.96 -14.15 -5.52
C ILE A 59 3.00 -13.14 -5.04
N GLY A 60 3.33 -12.12 -5.83
CA GLY A 60 4.24 -11.06 -5.43
C GLY A 60 3.76 -10.30 -4.21
N ALA A 61 2.47 -9.97 -4.15
CA ALA A 61 1.84 -9.30 -3.01
C ALA A 61 2.06 -10.05 -1.68
N VAL A 62 1.82 -11.37 -1.66
CA VAL A 62 1.97 -12.18 -0.43
C VAL A 62 3.41 -12.63 -0.17
N SER A 63 4.33 -12.44 -1.12
CA SER A 63 5.73 -12.84 -1.01
C SER A 63 6.69 -11.65 -1.01
N ILE A 64 7.09 -11.17 -2.19
CA ILE A 64 8.06 -10.09 -2.40
C ILE A 64 7.62 -8.82 -1.67
N ASP A 65 6.41 -8.36 -1.92
CA ASP A 65 5.88 -7.12 -1.36
C ASP A 65 5.78 -7.20 0.15
N SER A 66 5.25 -8.32 0.65
CA SER A 66 5.17 -8.60 2.08
C SER A 66 6.55 -8.60 2.74
N ALA A 67 7.55 -9.22 2.11
CA ALA A 67 8.92 -9.25 2.62
C ALA A 67 9.56 -7.86 2.64
N VAL A 68 9.41 -7.08 1.57
CA VAL A 68 9.92 -5.71 1.49
C VAL A 68 9.20 -4.81 2.50
N ALA A 69 7.88 -4.92 2.63
CA ALA A 69 7.11 -4.16 3.60
C ALA A 69 7.49 -4.51 5.04
N LEU A 70 7.71 -5.79 5.35
CA LEU A 70 8.24 -6.23 6.65
C LEU A 70 9.63 -5.65 6.93
N PHE A 71 10.53 -5.72 5.95
CA PHE A 71 11.87 -5.14 6.07
C PHE A 71 11.81 -3.65 6.38
N ILE A 72 11.04 -2.88 5.60
CA ILE A 72 10.83 -1.45 5.84
C ILE A 72 10.23 -1.22 7.24
N SER A 73 9.22 -1.99 7.63
CA SER A 73 8.48 -1.81 8.88
C SER A 73 9.29 -2.11 10.14
N PHE A 74 10.23 -3.06 10.08
CA PHE A 74 11.06 -3.42 11.22
C PHE A 74 12.42 -2.71 11.23
N ALA A 75 13.04 -2.49 10.06
CA ALA A 75 14.39 -1.94 9.97
C ALA A 75 14.41 -0.42 9.76
N ILE A 76 13.61 0.08 8.80
CA ILE A 76 13.71 1.48 8.34
C ILE A 76 12.77 2.38 9.14
N PHE A 77 11.49 2.03 9.19
CA PHE A 77 10.45 2.88 9.77
C PHE A 77 10.69 3.21 11.24
N PRO A 78 11.09 2.26 12.12
CA PRO A 78 11.32 2.56 13.54
C PRO A 78 12.56 3.43 13.74
N PHE A 79 13.57 3.32 12.88
CA PHE A 79 14.75 4.17 12.92
C PHE A 79 14.38 5.62 12.61
N ILE A 80 13.65 5.85 11.51
CA ILE A 80 13.15 7.17 11.13
C ILE A 80 12.17 7.69 12.20
N GLY A 81 11.25 6.85 12.66
CA GLY A 81 10.25 7.19 13.67
C GLY A 81 10.87 7.70 14.97
N ARG A 82 11.91 7.03 15.48
CA ARG A 82 12.66 7.51 16.66
C ARG A 82 13.32 8.87 16.41
N TRP A 83 13.90 9.07 15.24
CA TRP A 83 14.54 10.35 14.87
C TRP A 83 13.51 11.49 14.79
N VAL A 84 12.38 11.28 14.12
CA VAL A 84 11.31 12.30 14.01
C VAL A 84 10.71 12.58 15.39
N LYS A 85 10.45 11.54 16.20
CA LYS A 85 9.93 11.69 17.57
C LYS A 85 10.89 12.44 18.48
N ALA A 86 12.20 12.22 18.37
CA ALA A 86 13.19 12.99 19.12
C ALA A 86 13.17 14.49 18.76
N ARG A 87 12.90 14.83 17.50
CA ARG A 87 12.91 16.22 17.01
C ARG A 87 11.58 16.96 17.22
N TYR A 88 10.46 16.25 17.17
CA TYR A 88 9.11 16.85 17.14
C TYR A 88 8.13 16.25 18.16
N GLY A 89 8.56 15.36 19.06
CA GLY A 89 7.70 14.52 19.91
C GLY A 89 6.80 15.23 20.93
N LYS A 90 6.81 16.57 20.99
CA LYS A 90 5.81 17.34 21.75
C LYS A 90 4.44 17.34 21.06
N LEU A 91 4.41 17.11 19.74
CA LEU A 91 3.20 17.03 18.94
C LEU A 91 2.70 15.58 18.88
N ARG A 92 1.39 15.34 18.99
CA ARG A 92 0.80 13.99 18.98
C ARG A 92 0.60 13.42 17.57
N TYR A 93 1.26 13.99 16.56
CA TYR A 93 1.17 13.49 15.17
C TYR A 93 1.55 12.02 15.04
N HIS A 94 2.24 11.42 15.99
CA HIS A 94 2.66 10.02 15.90
C HIS A 94 1.57 9.02 16.34
N ILE A 95 0.37 9.48 16.72
CA ILE A 95 -0.72 8.60 17.17
C ILE A 95 -1.84 8.57 16.13
N PHE A 96 -2.10 7.38 15.59
CA PHE A 96 -3.27 7.12 14.74
C PHE A 96 -4.13 6.00 15.31
N ALA A 97 -5.43 6.28 15.46
CA ALA A 97 -6.42 5.35 16.02
C ALA A 97 -5.98 4.68 17.34
N GLY A 98 -5.18 5.38 18.15
CA GLY A 98 -4.64 4.88 19.42
C GLY A 98 -3.39 4.02 19.32
N LYS A 99 -2.77 3.88 18.13
CA LYS A 99 -1.46 3.25 17.96
C LYS A 99 -0.38 4.29 17.67
N ASP A 100 0.80 4.11 18.26
CA ASP A 100 1.97 4.88 17.91
C ASP A 100 2.55 4.36 16.58
N VAL A 101 2.48 5.18 15.54
CA VAL A 101 2.96 4.81 14.20
C VAL A 101 4.49 4.79 14.15
N THR A 102 5.20 5.38 15.11
CA THR A 102 6.67 5.43 15.11
C THR A 102 7.33 4.19 15.72
N GLU A 103 6.54 3.30 16.34
CA GLU A 103 7.03 2.07 16.94
C GLU A 103 7.16 0.94 15.91
N ALA A 104 8.13 0.04 16.14
CA ALA A 104 8.18 -1.22 15.40
C ALA A 104 6.96 -2.09 15.72
N PRO A 105 6.47 -2.91 14.77
CA PRO A 105 5.41 -3.86 15.04
C PRO A 105 5.76 -4.79 16.21
N LYS A 106 4.77 -5.15 17.04
CA LYS A 106 5.01 -5.92 18.27
C LYS A 106 4.91 -7.43 18.06
N SER A 107 4.20 -7.84 17.01
CA SER A 107 4.05 -9.24 16.62
C SER A 107 4.44 -9.43 15.17
N PHE A 108 5.41 -10.31 14.93
CA PHE A 108 5.83 -10.65 13.56
C PHE A 108 4.69 -11.25 12.74
N GLY A 109 3.90 -12.17 13.32
CA GLY A 109 2.78 -12.79 12.61
C GLY A 109 1.68 -11.77 12.23
N ALA A 110 1.34 -10.86 13.14
CA ALA A 110 0.40 -9.79 12.86
C ALA A 110 0.96 -8.83 11.80
N ALA A 111 2.26 -8.52 11.87
CA ALA A 111 2.93 -7.67 10.89
C ALA A 111 2.95 -8.32 9.51
N ALA A 112 3.27 -9.61 9.40
CA ALA A 112 3.30 -10.34 8.14
C ALA A 112 1.91 -10.39 7.51
N PHE A 113 0.88 -10.73 8.29
CA PHE A 113 -0.50 -10.71 7.81
C PHE A 113 -0.94 -9.30 7.37
N SER A 114 -0.56 -8.27 8.13
CA SER A 114 -0.87 -6.88 7.78
C SER A 114 -0.17 -6.44 6.51
N ALA A 115 1.11 -6.79 6.33
CA ALA A 115 1.88 -6.51 5.12
C ALA A 115 1.24 -7.15 3.88
N SER A 116 0.91 -8.44 3.96
CA SER A 116 0.23 -9.15 2.88
C SER A 116 -1.14 -8.58 2.58
N LEU A 117 -1.94 -8.25 3.60
CA LEU A 117 -3.23 -7.62 3.41
C LEU A 117 -3.09 -6.26 2.72
N GLY A 118 -2.10 -5.46 3.11
CA GLY A 118 -1.80 -4.17 2.48
C GLY A 118 -1.47 -4.34 1.00
N ALA A 119 -0.52 -5.22 0.68
CA ALA A 119 -0.12 -5.49 -0.70
C ALA A 119 -1.27 -6.03 -1.55
N LEU A 120 -2.08 -6.95 -0.99
CA LEU A 120 -3.27 -7.45 -1.67
C LEU A 120 -4.30 -6.35 -1.93
N THR A 121 -4.54 -5.44 -0.98
CA THR A 121 -5.46 -4.31 -1.23
C THR A 121 -4.96 -3.41 -2.35
N HIS A 122 -3.65 -3.18 -2.45
CA HIS A 122 -3.05 -2.43 -3.56
C HIS A 122 -3.28 -3.13 -4.90
N VAL A 123 -2.83 -4.38 -5.01
CA VAL A 123 -2.90 -5.15 -6.26
C VAL A 123 -4.34 -5.35 -6.74
N LEU A 124 -5.28 -5.60 -5.82
CA LEU A 124 -6.70 -5.73 -6.16
C LEU A 124 -7.33 -4.38 -6.56
N TRP A 125 -6.92 -3.28 -5.94
CA TRP A 125 -7.37 -1.95 -6.33
C TRP A 125 -6.83 -1.55 -7.70
N ASP A 126 -5.59 -1.91 -8.02
CA ASP A 126 -4.97 -1.67 -9.31
C ASP A 126 -5.62 -2.48 -10.43
N ALA A 127 -6.07 -3.70 -10.14
CA ALA A 127 -6.87 -4.51 -11.06
C ALA A 127 -8.23 -3.88 -11.39
N TRP A 128 -8.72 -2.93 -10.59
CA TRP A 128 -9.95 -2.19 -10.85
C TRP A 128 -9.71 -0.81 -11.49
N SER A 129 -8.54 -0.23 -11.28
CA SER A 129 -8.29 1.19 -11.60
C SER A 129 -7.39 1.44 -12.80
N HIS A 130 -6.75 0.40 -13.33
CA HIS A 130 -5.80 0.54 -14.44
C HIS A 130 -6.08 -0.44 -15.57
N PRO A 131 -5.67 -0.15 -16.83
CA PRO A 131 -5.94 -1.00 -17.99
C PRO A 131 -5.09 -2.28 -18.08
N TYR A 132 -4.02 -2.39 -17.28
CA TYR A 132 -3.20 -3.59 -17.21
C TYR A 132 -2.74 -3.86 -15.78
N ASN A 133 -2.96 -5.08 -15.29
CA ASN A 133 -2.44 -5.56 -14.01
C ASN A 133 -2.18 -7.07 -14.09
N PRO A 134 -0.94 -7.55 -13.95
CA PRO A 134 -0.59 -8.95 -14.14
C PRO A 134 -0.89 -9.79 -12.88
N LEU A 135 -2.16 -9.84 -12.47
CA LEU A 135 -2.60 -10.51 -11.24
C LEU A 135 -2.11 -11.96 -11.10
N LEU A 136 -2.03 -12.66 -12.23
CA LEU A 136 -1.66 -14.07 -12.32
C LEU A 136 -0.24 -14.29 -12.84
N TRP A 137 0.64 -13.29 -12.81
CA TRP A 137 2.06 -13.51 -13.12
C TRP A 137 2.63 -14.65 -12.24
N PRO A 138 3.49 -15.55 -12.77
CA PRO A 138 4.11 -15.54 -14.11
C PRO A 138 3.31 -16.26 -15.20
N TRP A 139 2.04 -16.59 -14.98
CA TRP A 139 1.22 -17.27 -15.97
C TRP A 139 0.68 -16.28 -17.01
N ASP A 140 1.54 -15.88 -17.94
CA ASP A 140 1.32 -14.86 -18.98
C ASP A 140 0.27 -15.22 -20.06
N ASN A 141 -0.28 -16.43 -20.01
CA ASN A 141 -1.26 -16.92 -21.01
C ASN A 141 -2.71 -16.51 -20.69
N VAL A 142 -2.95 -15.90 -19.54
CA VAL A 142 -4.27 -15.37 -19.17
C VAL A 142 -4.25 -13.86 -19.45
N PRO A 143 -5.13 -13.32 -20.31
CA PRO A 143 -5.29 -11.87 -20.43
C PRO A 143 -5.42 -11.29 -19.02
N GLY A 144 -4.50 -10.39 -18.65
CA GLY A 144 -4.36 -9.89 -17.28
C GLY A 144 -5.74 -9.60 -16.69
N LEU A 145 -6.07 -10.31 -15.61
CA LEU A 145 -7.41 -10.30 -15.04
C LEU A 145 -7.69 -8.87 -14.54
N ASN A 146 -8.49 -8.14 -15.32
CA ASN A 146 -8.69 -6.73 -15.13
C ASN A 146 -10.19 -6.45 -15.07
N PHE A 147 -10.59 -5.77 -14.00
CA PHE A 147 -11.97 -5.42 -13.70
C PHE A 147 -12.25 -3.95 -13.94
N ALA A 148 -11.30 -3.22 -14.53
CA ALA A 148 -11.48 -1.81 -14.86
C ALA A 148 -12.78 -1.62 -15.66
N PRO A 149 -13.67 -0.73 -15.19
CA PRO A 149 -14.90 -0.42 -15.91
C PRO A 149 -14.61 -0.03 -17.36
N PRO A 150 -15.49 -0.38 -18.31
CA PRO A 150 -15.36 0.11 -19.67
C PRO A 150 -15.42 1.64 -19.66
N GLY A 151 -14.47 2.29 -20.32
CA GLY A 151 -14.36 3.74 -20.34
C GLY A 151 -12.97 4.22 -20.70
N ASP A 152 -12.79 5.53 -20.64
CA ASP A 152 -11.48 6.14 -20.82
C ASP A 152 -10.60 5.84 -19.58
N PRO A 153 -9.40 5.24 -19.78
CA PRO A 153 -8.53 4.83 -18.68
C PRO A 153 -8.10 5.98 -17.77
N PHE A 154 -7.99 7.21 -18.30
CA PHE A 154 -7.63 8.37 -17.50
C PHE A 154 -8.76 8.73 -16.53
N PHE A 155 -10.02 8.71 -16.97
CA PHE A 155 -11.16 8.98 -16.09
C PHE A 155 -11.36 7.91 -15.01
N VAL A 156 -11.18 6.63 -15.36
CA VAL A 156 -11.25 5.53 -14.37
C VAL A 156 -10.17 5.70 -13.31
N MET A 157 -8.93 5.93 -13.73
CA MET A 157 -7.82 6.17 -12.81
C MET A 157 -8.07 7.40 -11.95
N LEU A 158 -8.46 8.54 -12.54
CA LEU A 158 -8.74 9.77 -11.81
C LEU A 158 -9.83 9.56 -10.76
N PHE A 159 -10.93 8.90 -11.11
CA PHE A 159 -12.02 8.60 -10.18
C PHE A 159 -11.55 7.73 -9.03
N SER A 160 -10.79 6.67 -9.32
CA SER A 160 -10.21 5.78 -8.29
C SER A 160 -9.26 6.53 -7.35
N GLN A 161 -8.44 7.45 -7.86
CA GLN A 161 -7.54 8.27 -7.05
C GLN A 161 -8.32 9.25 -6.16
N LEU A 162 -9.37 9.89 -6.69
CA LEU A 162 -10.22 10.78 -5.89
C LEU A 162 -10.95 10.03 -4.77
N LEU A 163 -11.46 8.83 -5.06
CA LEU A 163 -12.16 8.01 -4.08
C LEU A 163 -11.21 7.57 -2.95
N THR A 164 -10.02 7.08 -3.28
CA THR A 164 -9.01 6.69 -2.28
C THR A 164 -8.48 7.87 -1.48
N ALA A 165 -8.27 9.03 -2.12
CA ALA A 165 -7.90 10.27 -1.44
C ALA A 165 -8.97 10.73 -0.46
N MET A 166 -10.25 10.69 -0.85
CA MET A 166 -11.37 11.04 0.02
C MET A 166 -11.46 10.08 1.21
N MET A 167 -11.35 8.77 0.98
CA MET A 167 -11.33 7.77 2.06
C MET A 167 -10.17 8.02 3.02
N LEU A 168 -8.97 8.25 2.49
CA LEU A 168 -7.78 8.54 3.30
C LEU A 168 -8.00 9.80 4.14
N ALA A 169 -8.43 10.90 3.52
CA ALA A 169 -8.68 12.17 4.21
C ALA A 169 -9.70 12.02 5.34
N LEU A 170 -10.82 11.32 5.10
CA LEU A 170 -11.83 11.04 6.12
C LEU A 170 -11.26 10.23 7.29
N LEU A 171 -10.48 9.19 7.00
CA LEU A 171 -9.87 8.35 8.04
C LEU A 171 -8.82 9.12 8.85
N LEU A 172 -8.03 9.97 8.19
CA LEU A 172 -7.08 10.84 8.88
C LEU A 172 -7.83 11.83 9.79
N GLU A 173 -8.86 12.50 9.31
CA GLU A 173 -9.66 13.44 10.10
C GLU A 173 -10.30 12.77 11.32
N MET A 174 -10.85 11.56 11.15
CA MET A 174 -11.55 10.86 12.23
C MET A 174 -10.63 10.24 13.28
N TYR A 175 -9.43 9.77 12.88
CA TYR A 175 -8.60 8.90 13.71
C TYR A 175 -7.20 9.46 14.01
N TRP A 176 -6.75 10.49 13.29
CA TRP A 176 -5.50 11.18 13.57
C TRP A 176 -5.77 12.31 14.56
N ARG A 177 -5.32 12.13 15.81
CA ARG A 177 -5.45 13.18 16.83
C ARG A 177 -4.18 14.00 16.86
N LEU A 178 -4.29 15.29 16.51
CA LEU A 178 -3.24 16.28 16.75
C LEU A 178 -3.15 16.66 18.23
#